data_AF-A0A451C868-F1
#
_entry.id   AF-A0A451C868-F1
#
_cell.length_a   1.000
_cell.length_b   1.000
_cell.length_c   1.000
_cell.angle_alpha   90.00
_cell.angle_beta   90.00
_cell.angle_gamma   90.00
#
_symmetry.space_group_name_H-M   'P 1'
#
loop_
_entity.id
_entity.type
_entity.pdbx_description
1 polymer ?
#
loop_
_entity_poly.entity_id
_entity_poly.type
_entity_poly.pdbx_seq_one_letter_code
_entity_poly.pdbx_strand_id
1 'polypeptide(L)'
;MNLPREEDKARFLATLEIARRELILLEYSYARLFSGTIDAGWARQLTEHMAVAETLEAFVSRFGRFQDTVGDKLIPRTLVVLLERPRGLIDNLARAEQLGWIADAEAWITARELRNRLVHEYMTDPDRFAGDIRAAGEFMGMFRRNYAAFLAVAQERFGVGEQQLQTYLGRKNAG
;
A
#
# COMPACT_ATOMS: atom_id res chain seq x y z
N MET A 1 24.06 -19.99 7.47
CA MET A 1 23.14 -18.98 6.90
C MET A 1 23.47 -17.66 7.57
N ASN A 2 23.93 -16.64 6.85
CA ASN A 2 24.17 -15.32 7.46
C ASN A 2 22.82 -14.74 7.86
N LEU A 3 22.67 -14.35 9.12
CA LEU A 3 21.46 -13.71 9.62
C LEU A 3 21.60 -12.19 9.46
N PRO A 4 20.53 -11.49 9.06
CA PRO A 4 20.54 -10.04 9.05
C PRO A 4 20.74 -9.51 10.47
N ARG A 5 21.20 -8.26 10.60
CA ARG A 5 21.31 -7.63 11.93
C ARG A 5 19.94 -7.59 12.58
N GLU A 6 19.87 -7.80 13.89
CA GLU A 6 18.59 -7.78 14.63
C GLU A 6 17.84 -6.45 14.45
N GLU A 7 18.57 -5.34 14.28
CA GLU A 7 17.98 -4.04 13.97
C GLU A 7 17.27 -4.02 12.60
N ASP A 8 17.87 -4.61 11.56
CA ASP A 8 17.30 -4.66 10.22
C ASP A 8 16.02 -5.51 10.22
N LYS A 9 16.06 -6.66 10.90
CA LYS A 9 14.89 -7.51 11.14
C LYS A 9 13.78 -6.76 11.87
N ALA A 10 14.10 -6.08 12.98
CA ALA A 10 13.12 -5.32 13.75
C ALA A 10 12.48 -4.19 12.92
N ARG A 11 13.28 -3.46 12.13
CA ARG A 11 12.80 -2.41 11.22
C ARG A 11 11.88 -2.99 10.14
N PHE A 12 12.25 -4.11 9.51
CA PHE A 12 11.40 -4.79 8.53
C PHE A 12 10.05 -5.19 9.15
N LEU A 13 10.04 -5.92 10.26
CA LEU A 13 8.81 -6.40 10.91
C LEU A 13 7.91 -5.25 11.39
N ALA A 14 8.49 -4.18 11.95
CA ALA A 14 7.73 -2.99 12.32
C ALA A 14 7.10 -2.30 11.11
N THR A 15 7.78 -2.28 9.96
CA THR A 15 7.23 -1.71 8.71
C THR A 15 6.10 -2.56 8.16
N LEU A 16 6.25 -3.88 8.22
CA LEU A 16 5.24 -4.82 7.78
C LEU A 16 3.96 -4.69 8.62
N GLU A 17 4.09 -4.47 9.94
CA GLU A 17 2.94 -4.17 10.80
C GLU A 17 2.28 -2.83 10.46
N ILE A 18 3.06 -1.78 10.12
CA ILE A 18 2.49 -0.51 9.65
C ILE A 18 1.71 -0.73 8.36
N ALA A 19 2.30 -1.44 7.38
CA ALA A 19 1.64 -1.75 6.12
C ALA A 19 0.35 -2.55 6.33
N ARG A 20 0.31 -3.49 7.27
CA ARG A 20 -0.90 -4.23 7.66
C ARG A 20 -2.01 -3.30 8.14
N ARG A 21 -1.70 -2.39 9.07
CA ARG A 21 -2.67 -1.43 9.61
C ARG A 21 -3.18 -0.47 8.53
N GLU A 22 -2.29 -0.01 7.66
CA GLU A 22 -2.65 0.83 6.52
C GLU A 22 -3.55 0.09 5.54
N LEU A 23 -3.26 -1.18 5.24
CA LEU A 23 -4.11 -2.01 4.37
C LEU A 23 -5.51 -2.19 4.96
N ILE A 24 -5.63 -2.51 6.26
CA ILE A 24 -6.93 -2.64 6.93
C ILE A 24 -7.77 -1.36 6.80
N LEU A 25 -7.15 -0.20 7.07
CA LEU A 25 -7.83 1.09 6.98
C LEU A 25 -8.20 1.43 5.52
N LEU A 26 -7.32 1.09 4.58
CA LEU A 26 -7.55 1.27 3.15
C LEU A 26 -8.73 0.40 2.68
N GLU A 27 -8.77 -0.87 3.07
CA GLU A 27 -9.87 -1.79 2.78
C GLU A 27 -11.21 -1.28 3.31
N TYR A 28 -11.22 -0.72 4.52
CA TYR A 28 -12.42 -0.12 5.09
C TYR A 28 -12.92 1.07 4.25
N SER A 29 -12.03 1.99 3.85
CA SER A 29 -12.43 3.10 2.98
C SER A 29 -12.84 2.63 1.59
N TYR A 30 -12.17 1.61 1.04
CA TYR A 30 -12.52 0.99 -0.23
C TYR A 30 -13.92 0.39 -0.17
N ALA A 31 -14.22 -0.47 0.80
CA ALA A 31 -15.51 -1.12 0.92
C ALA A 31 -16.66 -0.10 1.07
N ARG A 32 -16.43 1.00 1.78
CA ARG A 32 -17.41 2.09 1.91
C ARG A 32 -17.59 2.86 0.60
N LEU A 33 -16.50 3.31 -0.02
CA LEU A 33 -16.55 4.12 -1.24
C LEU A 33 -17.18 3.35 -2.41
N PHE A 34 -16.83 2.07 -2.56
CA PHE A 34 -17.26 1.20 -3.65
C PHE A 34 -18.54 0.40 -3.33
N SER A 35 -19.26 0.77 -2.27
CA SER A 35 -20.58 0.18 -1.95
C SER A 35 -21.69 0.62 -2.90
N GLY A 36 -21.47 1.70 -3.65
CA GLY A 36 -22.37 2.19 -4.70
C GLY A 36 -21.65 2.34 -6.05
N THR A 37 -22.41 2.75 -7.06
CA THR A 37 -21.88 3.02 -8.40
C THR A 37 -21.11 4.35 -8.40
N ILE A 38 -19.88 4.31 -8.91
CA ILE A 38 -19.03 5.48 -9.09
C ILE A 38 -19.10 5.89 -10.56
N ASP A 39 -19.89 6.91 -10.87
CA ASP A 39 -20.07 7.49 -12.21
C ASP A 39 -19.96 9.03 -12.17
N ALA A 40 -20.16 9.69 -13.31
CA ALA A 40 -20.09 11.15 -13.39
C ALA A 40 -21.20 11.86 -12.59
N GLY A 41 -22.37 11.23 -12.41
CA GLY A 41 -23.44 11.75 -11.55
C GLY A 41 -23.01 11.77 -10.10
N TRP A 42 -22.44 10.65 -9.63
CA TRP A 42 -21.83 10.53 -8.31
C TRP A 42 -20.72 11.57 -8.10
N ALA A 43 -19.83 11.76 -9.09
CA ALA A 43 -18.73 12.72 -8.98
C ALA A 43 -19.22 14.17 -8.87
N ARG A 44 -20.26 14.55 -9.63
CA ARG A 44 -20.87 15.89 -9.56
C ARG A 44 -21.51 16.18 -8.20
N GLN A 45 -21.98 15.16 -7.51
CA GLN A 45 -22.66 15.27 -6.22
C GLN A 45 -21.71 15.39 -5.02
N LEU A 46 -20.39 15.24 -5.20
CA LEU A 46 -19.41 15.26 -4.10
C LEU A 46 -19.45 16.57 -3.29
N THR A 47 -19.68 17.71 -3.93
CA THR A 47 -19.79 19.02 -3.27
C THR A 47 -21.08 19.20 -2.46
N GLU A 48 -22.09 18.37 -2.71
CA GLU A 48 -23.38 18.40 -2.02
C GLU A 48 -23.45 17.34 -0.90
N HIS A 49 -22.64 16.28 -1.01
CA HIS A 49 -22.62 15.14 -0.09
C HIS A 49 -21.28 15.01 0.63
N MET A 50 -21.08 15.82 1.67
CA MET A 50 -19.82 15.87 2.45
C MET A 50 -19.35 14.51 2.96
N ALA A 51 -20.25 13.64 3.43
CA ALA A 51 -19.88 12.32 3.93
C ALA A 51 -19.25 11.40 2.85
N VAL A 52 -19.68 11.56 1.58
CA VAL A 52 -19.11 10.81 0.45
C VAL A 52 -17.76 11.39 0.06
N ALA A 53 -17.64 12.72 0.02
CA ALA A 53 -16.37 13.40 -0.22
C ALA A 53 -15.31 13.02 0.83
N GLU A 54 -15.66 13.02 2.12
CA GLU A 54 -14.77 12.57 3.21
C GLU A 54 -14.34 11.10 3.04
N THR A 55 -15.26 10.23 2.58
CA THR A 55 -14.95 8.82 2.34
C THR A 55 -13.97 8.66 1.17
N LEU A 56 -14.15 9.44 0.11
CA LEU A 56 -13.24 9.50 -1.03
C LEU A 56 -11.85 10.03 -0.61
N GLU A 57 -11.78 11.15 0.11
CA GLU A 57 -10.51 11.70 0.60
C GLU A 57 -9.75 10.70 1.48
N ALA A 58 -10.49 10.01 2.37
CA ALA A 58 -9.92 8.95 3.19
C ALA A 58 -9.36 7.81 2.33
N PHE A 59 -10.08 7.37 1.31
CA PHE A 59 -9.61 6.34 0.37
C PHE A 59 -8.33 6.80 -0.36
N VAL A 60 -8.35 7.96 -1.02
CA VAL A 60 -7.22 8.48 -1.81
C VAL A 60 -5.97 8.67 -0.93
N SER A 61 -6.15 9.23 0.28
CA SER A 61 -5.06 9.41 1.24
C SER A 61 -4.44 8.07 1.68
N ARG A 62 -5.28 7.08 2.00
CA ARG A 62 -4.82 5.75 2.44
C ARG A 62 -4.20 4.95 1.29
N PHE A 63 -4.74 5.09 0.08
CA PHE A 63 -4.24 4.45 -1.14
C PHE A 63 -2.81 4.89 -1.44
N GLY A 64 -2.53 6.20 -1.38
CA GLY A 64 -1.18 6.73 -1.53
C GLY A 64 -0.25 6.34 -0.38
N ARG A 65 -0.74 6.38 0.86
CA ARG A 65 0.08 6.05 2.04
C ARG A 65 0.55 4.60 2.04
N PHE A 66 -0.33 3.66 1.72
CA PHE A 66 0.03 2.25 1.63
C PHE A 66 1.12 2.02 0.57
N GLN A 67 1.01 2.67 -0.60
CA GLN A 67 2.04 2.60 -1.65
C GLN A 67 3.38 3.17 -1.18
N ASP A 68 3.40 4.32 -0.52
CA ASP A 68 4.63 4.93 -0.02
C ASP A 68 5.27 4.06 1.07
N THR A 69 4.48 3.46 1.96
CA THR A 69 5.00 2.52 2.96
C THR A 69 5.57 1.26 2.32
N VAL A 70 4.88 0.66 1.35
CA VAL A 70 5.35 -0.58 0.74
C VAL A 70 6.53 -0.32 -0.20
N GLY A 71 6.37 0.60 -1.14
CA GLY A 71 7.36 0.89 -2.19
C GLY A 71 8.63 1.53 -1.64
N ASP A 72 8.48 2.57 -0.82
CA ASP A 72 9.62 3.39 -0.40
C ASP A 72 10.31 2.83 0.85
N LYS A 73 9.64 1.92 1.59
CA LYS A 73 10.18 1.39 2.87
C LYS A 73 10.18 -0.13 2.94
N LEU A 74 9.04 -0.80 2.73
CA LEU A 74 8.94 -2.24 2.96
C LEU A 74 9.79 -3.04 1.97
N ILE A 75 9.74 -2.72 0.68
CA ILE A 75 10.57 -3.39 -0.33
C ILE A 75 12.07 -3.23 -0.01
N PRO A 76 12.63 -2.01 0.16
CA PRO A 76 14.04 -1.86 0.54
C PRO A 76 14.41 -2.61 1.83
N ARG A 77 13.55 -2.58 2.85
CA ARG A 77 13.82 -3.27 4.13
C ARG A 77 13.79 -4.79 3.96
N THR A 78 12.93 -5.30 3.09
CA THR A 78 12.87 -6.73 2.75
C THR A 78 14.16 -7.16 2.05
N LEU A 79 14.67 -6.37 1.10
CA LEU A 79 15.96 -6.63 0.45
C LEU A 79 17.11 -6.67 1.46
N VAL A 80 17.17 -5.70 2.38
CA VAL A 80 18.21 -5.67 3.42
C VAL A 80 18.20 -6.92 4.30
N VAL A 81 17.03 -7.40 4.73
CA VAL A 81 16.97 -8.61 5.57
C VAL A 81 17.29 -9.90 4.80
N LEU A 82 17.28 -9.83 3.46
CA LEU A 82 17.80 -10.88 2.57
C LEU A 82 19.28 -10.70 2.21
N LEU A 83 19.96 -9.72 2.83
CA LEU A 83 21.35 -9.37 2.58
C LEU A 83 21.60 -8.82 1.16
N GLU A 84 20.55 -8.34 0.50
CA GLU A 84 20.64 -7.58 -0.74
C GLU A 84 20.80 -6.08 -0.47
N ARG A 85 21.41 -5.35 -1.40
CA ARG A 85 21.56 -3.89 -1.33
C ARG A 85 20.41 -3.22 -2.07
N PRO A 86 19.54 -2.42 -1.41
CA PRO A 86 18.52 -1.64 -2.09
C PRO A 86 19.13 -0.61 -3.04
N ARG A 87 18.40 -0.31 -4.12
CA ARG A 87 18.72 0.69 -5.13
C ARG A 87 17.59 1.74 -5.22
N GLY A 88 17.44 2.39 -6.37
CA GLY A 88 16.32 3.29 -6.64
C GLY A 88 14.98 2.56 -6.68
N LEU A 89 13.88 3.31 -6.63
CA LEU A 89 12.52 2.76 -6.57
C LEU A 89 12.25 1.77 -7.73
N ILE A 90 12.56 2.17 -8.97
CA ILE A 90 12.33 1.33 -10.16
C ILE A 90 13.09 0.01 -10.06
N ASP A 91 14.38 0.07 -9.73
CA ASP A 91 15.20 -1.14 -9.57
C ASP A 91 14.70 -2.05 -8.46
N ASN A 92 14.20 -1.46 -7.36
CA ASN A 92 13.66 -2.21 -6.24
C ASN A 92 12.32 -2.87 -6.59
N LEU A 93 11.47 -2.21 -7.37
CA LEU A 93 10.22 -2.78 -7.87
C LEU A 93 10.51 -3.94 -8.84
N ALA A 94 11.40 -3.75 -9.81
CA ALA A 94 11.82 -4.83 -10.71
C ALA A 94 12.40 -6.01 -9.94
N ARG A 95 13.17 -5.74 -8.87
CA ARG A 95 13.70 -6.81 -8.00
C ARG A 95 12.59 -7.50 -7.20
N ALA A 96 11.64 -6.74 -6.66
CA ALA A 96 10.50 -7.29 -5.92
C ALA A 96 9.62 -8.17 -6.83
N GLU A 97 9.47 -7.81 -8.10
CA GLU A 97 8.77 -8.58 -9.12
C GLU A 97 9.48 -9.90 -9.42
N GLN A 98 10.80 -9.86 -9.67
CA GLN A 98 11.61 -11.07 -9.84
C GLN A 98 11.54 -12.03 -8.64
N LEU A 99 11.37 -11.49 -7.44
CA LEU A 99 11.24 -12.26 -6.20
C LEU A 99 9.79 -12.66 -5.88
N GLY A 100 8.82 -12.26 -6.71
CA GLY A 100 7.41 -12.59 -6.57
C GLY A 100 6.66 -11.85 -5.46
N TRP A 101 7.23 -10.76 -4.93
CA TRP A 101 6.55 -9.95 -3.89
C TRP A 101 5.54 -8.97 -4.46
N ILE A 102 5.75 -8.57 -5.70
CA ILE A 102 4.77 -7.85 -6.51
C ILE A 102 4.61 -8.62 -7.82
N ALA A 103 3.40 -8.58 -8.39
CA ALA A 103 3.14 -9.31 -9.64
C ALA A 103 3.59 -8.55 -10.89
N ASP A 104 3.63 -7.22 -10.82
CA ASP A 104 3.88 -6.35 -11.95
C ASP A 104 4.43 -5.00 -11.43
N ALA A 105 5.67 -4.67 -11.82
CA ALA A 105 6.31 -3.42 -11.43
C ALA A 105 5.73 -2.21 -12.17
N GLU A 106 5.29 -2.38 -13.42
CA GLU A 106 4.69 -1.32 -14.23
C GLU A 106 3.32 -0.94 -13.67
N ALA A 107 2.49 -1.92 -13.33
CA ALA A 107 1.21 -1.72 -12.65
C ALA A 107 1.36 -0.93 -11.34
N TRP A 108 2.45 -1.14 -10.60
CA TRP A 108 2.76 -0.35 -9.41
C TRP A 108 3.02 1.13 -9.73
N ILE A 109 3.75 1.41 -10.80
CA ILE A 109 4.00 2.78 -11.27
C ILE A 109 2.69 3.43 -11.74
N THR A 110 1.86 2.72 -12.49
CA THR A 110 0.52 3.20 -12.89
C THR A 110 -0.33 3.56 -11.66
N ALA A 111 -0.31 2.74 -10.61
CA ALA A 111 -1.03 3.04 -9.36
C ALA A 111 -0.51 4.33 -8.68
N ARG A 112 0.81 4.59 -8.72
CA ARG A 112 1.41 5.82 -8.18
C ARG A 112 1.04 7.05 -8.99
N GLU A 113 0.98 6.95 -10.31
CA GLU A 113 0.53 8.03 -11.19
C GLU A 113 -0.95 8.35 -10.97
N LEU A 114 -1.76 7.30 -10.82
CA LEU A 114 -3.19 7.44 -10.57
C LEU A 114 -3.48 8.16 -9.24
N ARG A 115 -2.71 7.86 -8.19
CA ARG A 115 -2.76 8.63 -6.93
C ARG A 115 -2.59 10.13 -7.19
N ASN A 116 -1.61 10.53 -8.00
CA ASN A 116 -1.35 11.95 -8.26
C ASN A 116 -2.53 12.63 -8.98
N ARG A 117 -3.18 11.91 -9.91
CA ARG A 117 -4.36 12.38 -10.63
C ARG A 117 -5.59 12.53 -9.72
N LEU A 118 -5.82 11.57 -8.84
CA LEU A 118 -6.96 11.57 -7.92
C LEU A 118 -6.97 12.75 -6.93
N VAL A 119 -5.81 13.35 -6.66
CA VAL A 119 -5.71 14.52 -5.77
C VAL A 119 -6.07 15.82 -6.52
N HIS A 120 -6.07 15.84 -7.85
CA HIS A 120 -6.11 17.09 -8.65
C HIS A 120 -7.21 17.16 -9.71
N GLU A 121 -7.80 16.04 -10.13
CA GLU A 121 -8.66 16.01 -11.35
C GLU A 121 -10.17 16.19 -11.13
N TYR A 122 -10.69 16.10 -9.89
CA TYR A 122 -12.14 16.10 -9.67
C TYR A 122 -12.85 17.42 -10.03
N MET A 123 -12.11 18.53 -10.13
CA MET A 123 -12.68 19.86 -10.38
C MET A 123 -12.90 20.16 -11.87
N THR A 124 -12.40 19.34 -12.79
CA THR A 124 -12.37 19.68 -14.23
C THR A 124 -13.10 18.69 -15.13
N ASP A 125 -13.15 17.40 -14.77
CA ASP A 125 -13.80 16.37 -15.58
C ASP A 125 -14.40 15.24 -14.70
N PRO A 126 -15.72 15.27 -14.42
CA PRO A 126 -16.38 14.26 -13.57
C PRO A 126 -16.33 12.84 -14.13
N ASP A 127 -16.39 12.66 -15.46
CA ASP A 127 -16.38 11.36 -16.10
C ASP A 127 -15.01 10.70 -15.98
N ARG A 128 -13.96 11.48 -16.29
CA ARG A 128 -12.57 11.04 -16.12
C ARG A 128 -12.25 10.76 -14.65
N PHE A 129 -12.68 11.63 -13.75
CA PHE A 129 -12.44 11.46 -12.31
C PHE A 129 -13.09 10.19 -11.76
N ALA A 130 -14.35 9.92 -12.12
CA ALA A 130 -15.01 8.68 -11.76
C ALA A 130 -14.29 7.45 -12.33
N GLY A 131 -13.79 7.54 -13.58
CA GLY A 131 -12.96 6.50 -14.20
C GLY A 131 -11.67 6.23 -13.42
N ASP A 132 -10.96 7.28 -13.02
CA ASP A 132 -9.73 7.18 -12.24
C ASP A 132 -9.96 6.56 -10.85
N ILE A 133 -11.07 6.88 -10.19
CA ILE A 133 -11.41 6.23 -8.91
C ILE A 133 -11.66 4.75 -9.12
N ARG A 134 -12.43 4.37 -10.15
CA ARG A 134 -12.70 2.96 -10.46
C ARG A 134 -11.39 2.19 -10.72
N ALA A 135 -10.50 2.74 -11.54
CA ALA A 135 -9.19 2.17 -11.80
C ALA A 135 -8.36 2.00 -10.51
N ALA A 136 -8.42 2.96 -9.57
CA ALA A 136 -7.70 2.84 -8.30
C ALA A 136 -8.23 1.69 -7.45
N GLY A 137 -9.55 1.45 -7.51
CA GLY A 137 -10.19 0.32 -6.86
C GLY A 137 -9.69 -1.05 -7.35
N GLU A 138 -9.32 -1.17 -8.63
CA GLU A 138 -8.85 -2.42 -9.23
C GLU A 138 -7.49 -2.87 -8.65
N PHE A 139 -6.65 -1.92 -8.20
CA PHE A 139 -5.36 -2.22 -7.58
C PHE A 139 -5.47 -2.82 -6.17
N MET A 140 -6.62 -2.78 -5.51
CA MET A 140 -6.78 -3.35 -4.16
C MET A 140 -6.44 -4.84 -4.11
N GLY A 141 -6.79 -5.59 -5.15
CA GLY A 141 -6.43 -7.00 -5.25
C GLY A 141 -4.90 -7.21 -5.29
N MET A 142 -4.18 -6.36 -6.02
CA MET A 142 -2.72 -6.38 -6.07
C MET A 142 -2.11 -6.06 -4.70
N PHE A 143 -2.57 -5.00 -4.04
CA PHE A 143 -2.05 -4.60 -2.73
C PHE A 143 -2.19 -5.68 -1.65
N ARG A 144 -3.32 -6.40 -1.63
CA ARG A 144 -3.51 -7.55 -0.74
C ARG A 144 -2.48 -8.65 -0.99
N ARG A 145 -2.29 -9.03 -2.26
CA ARG A 145 -1.31 -10.07 -2.63
C ARG A 145 0.11 -9.65 -2.26
N ASN A 146 0.46 -8.40 -2.51
CA ASN A 146 1.79 -7.90 -2.20
C ASN A 146 2.05 -7.96 -0.68
N TYR A 147 1.10 -7.50 0.14
CA TYR A 147 1.19 -7.63 1.60
C TYR A 147 1.37 -9.08 2.04
N ALA A 148 0.56 -10.01 1.50
CA ALA A 148 0.65 -11.42 1.81
C ALA A 148 2.03 -12.02 1.46
N ALA A 149 2.64 -11.59 0.35
CA ALA A 149 3.97 -12.04 -0.03
C ALA A 149 5.05 -11.56 0.96
N PHE A 150 5.00 -10.31 1.43
CA PHE A 150 5.93 -9.84 2.48
C PHE A 150 5.71 -10.51 3.83
N LEU A 151 4.45 -10.85 4.16
CA LEU A 151 4.14 -11.65 5.33
C LEU A 151 4.73 -13.05 5.24
N ALA A 152 4.67 -13.68 4.07
CA ALA A 152 5.32 -14.97 3.83
C ALA A 152 6.84 -14.89 4.06
N VAL A 153 7.50 -13.81 3.60
CA VAL A 153 8.94 -13.59 3.90
C VAL A 153 9.20 -13.52 5.41
N ALA A 154 8.35 -12.82 6.18
CA ALA A 154 8.49 -12.75 7.63
C ALA A 154 8.32 -14.12 8.31
N GLN A 155 7.36 -14.91 7.82
CA GLN A 155 7.09 -16.24 8.34
C GLN A 155 8.23 -17.22 8.02
N GLU A 156 8.69 -17.26 6.76
CA GLU A 156 9.74 -18.18 6.31
C GLU A 156 11.11 -17.86 6.90
N ARG A 157 11.47 -16.58 7.00
CA ARG A 157 12.80 -16.16 7.48
C ARG A 157 12.91 -16.08 8.99
N PHE A 158 11.82 -15.69 9.66
CA PHE A 158 11.87 -15.32 11.08
C PHE A 158 10.84 -16.06 11.95
N GLY A 159 9.98 -16.91 11.36
CA GLY A 159 8.91 -17.58 12.11
C GLY A 159 7.86 -16.60 12.66
N VAL A 160 7.78 -15.38 12.10
CA VAL A 160 6.86 -14.34 12.56
C VAL A 160 5.64 -14.31 11.66
N GLY A 161 4.52 -14.80 12.18
CA GLY A 161 3.21 -14.70 11.54
C GLY A 161 2.51 -13.39 11.85
N GLU A 162 1.34 -13.20 11.25
CA GLU A 162 0.59 -11.94 11.32
C GLU A 162 0.16 -11.56 12.74
N GLN A 163 -0.21 -12.55 13.56
CA GLN A 163 -0.61 -12.32 14.95
C GLN A 163 0.56 -11.74 15.78
N GLN A 164 1.79 -12.21 15.54
CA GLN A 164 2.97 -11.73 16.25
C GLN A 164 3.41 -10.33 15.80
N LEU A 165 3.08 -9.88 14.57
CA LEU A 165 3.46 -8.56 14.05
C LEU A 165 3.01 -7.40 14.93
N GLN A 166 1.86 -7.54 15.58
CA GLN A 166 1.27 -6.50 16.43
C GLN A 166 2.19 -6.08 17.58
N THR A 167 3.09 -6.97 18.02
CA THR A 167 4.05 -6.71 19.09
C THR A 167 5.25 -5.85 18.66
N TYR A 168 5.49 -5.69 17.35
CA TYR A 168 6.67 -5.02 16.81
C TYR A 168 6.54 -3.50 16.68
N LEU A 169 5.35 -2.93 16.92
CA LEU A 169 5.15 -1.48 16.99
C LEU A 169 5.34 -0.90 18.40
N GLY A 170 5.45 -1.73 19.44
CA GLY A 170 5.53 -1.31 20.84
C GLY A 170 6.95 -1.17 21.42
N ARG A 171 8.00 -1.60 20.72
CA ARG A 171 9.39 -1.59 21.25
C ARG A 171 10.15 -0.29 21.05
N LYS A 172 9.54 0.76 20.48
CA LYS A 172 10.20 2.05 20.20
C LYS A 172 10.20 3.07 21.36
N ASN A 173 9.64 2.73 22.52
CA ASN A 173 9.59 3.63 23.69
C ASN A 173 10.36 3.11 24.93
N ALA A 174 11.21 2.10 24.77
CA ALA A 174 12.07 1.59 25.85
C ALA A 174 13.52 1.56 25.35
N GLY A 175 14.14 2.74 25.36
CA GLY A 175 15.53 2.97 25.01
C GLY A 175 15.90 4.41 25.32
#